data_AF-X1VQ54-F1
#
_entry.id   AF-X1VQ54-F1
#
_cell.length_a   1.000
_cell.length_b   1.000
_cell.length_c   1.000
_cell.angle_alpha   90.00
_cell.angle_beta   90.00
_cell.angle_gamma   90.00
#
_symmetry.space_group_name_H-M   'P 1'
#
loop_
_entity.id
_entity.type
_entity.pdbx_description
1 polymer ?
#
loop_
_entity_poly.entity_id
_entity_poly.type
_entity_poly.pdbx_seq_one_letter_code
_entity_poly.pdbx_strand_id
1 'polypeptide(L)'
;MIAGILCALGVLTIGFAGYFLKDLLAKKDNLEKDTNFAIAAGIGFVTNFFDTLGIGSFAPMTALLRGFKQIHDRVIPGTLNVSCTIPVAAEAFIFIAVIEVKIITLISMVAAAGIGAVIGAGIVAKLSEKTIQLTMGIALLTTAFLMFSGKLGWIAGLGT
;
A
#
# COMPACT_ATOMS: atom_id res chain seq x y z
N MET A 1 -12.77 -14.70 -16.30
CA MET A 1 -11.45 -14.78 -15.64
C MET A 1 -11.11 -13.52 -14.86
N ILE A 2 -11.13 -12.31 -15.44
CA ILE A 2 -10.90 -11.05 -14.71
C ILE A 2 -11.92 -10.88 -13.56
N ALA A 3 -13.20 -11.15 -13.82
CA ALA A 3 -14.23 -11.18 -12.78
C ALA A 3 -13.89 -12.11 -11.60
N GLY A 4 -13.19 -13.23 -11.85
CA GLY A 4 -12.74 -14.13 -10.78
C GLY A 4 -11.67 -13.51 -9.88
N ILE A 5 -10.73 -12.75 -10.46
CA ILE A 5 -9.72 -11.99 -9.70
C ILE A 5 -10.38 -10.89 -8.87
N LEU A 6 -11.32 -10.15 -9.48
CA LEU A 6 -12.09 -9.11 -8.78
C LEU A 6 -12.97 -9.69 -7.67
N CYS A 7 -13.62 -10.83 -7.90
CA CYS A 7 -14.36 -11.55 -6.86
C CYS A 7 -13.44 -12.00 -5.72
N ALA A 8 -12.28 -12.57 -6.03
CA ALA A 8 -11.31 -12.99 -5.02
C ALA A 8 -10.80 -11.78 -4.21
N LEU A 9 -10.43 -10.69 -4.88
CA LEU A 9 -10.05 -9.43 -4.24
C LEU A 9 -11.17 -8.93 -3.33
N GLY A 10 -12.41 -8.91 -3.81
CA GLY A 10 -13.58 -8.46 -3.05
C GLY A 10 -13.84 -9.29 -1.80
N VAL A 11 -13.76 -10.61 -1.90
CA VAL A 11 -13.93 -11.51 -0.75
C VAL A 11 -12.82 -11.27 0.28
N LEU A 12 -11.56 -11.12 -0.15
CA LEU A 12 -10.44 -10.84 0.74
C LEU A 12 -10.59 -9.47 1.42
N THR A 13 -10.96 -8.43 0.67
CA THR A 13 -11.17 -7.08 1.20
C THR A 13 -12.35 -7.04 2.17
N ILE A 14 -13.46 -7.72 1.88
CA ILE A 14 -14.61 -7.84 2.80
C ILE A 14 -14.22 -8.61 4.07
N GLY A 15 -13.49 -9.72 3.93
CA GLY A 15 -13.00 -10.49 5.07
C GLY A 15 -12.08 -9.66 5.98
N PHE A 16 -11.15 -8.92 5.38
CA PHE A 16 -10.29 -7.99 6.08
C PHE A 16 -11.08 -6.87 6.76
N ALA A 17 -12.00 -6.22 6.04
CA ALA A 17 -12.84 -5.15 6.58
C ALA A 17 -13.68 -5.65 7.76
N GLY A 18 -14.24 -6.86 7.68
CA GLY A 18 -14.97 -7.48 8.78
C GLY A 18 -14.11 -7.71 10.02
N TYR A 19 -12.88 -8.19 9.86
CA TYR A 19 -11.94 -8.35 10.97
C TYR A 19 -11.51 -7.00 11.56
N PHE A 20 -11.20 -6.03 10.70
CA PHE A 20 -10.82 -4.68 11.10
C PHE A 20 -11.95 -3.96 11.85
N LEU A 21 -13.20 -4.05 11.38
CA LEU A 21 -14.35 -3.48 12.08
C LEU A 21 -14.57 -4.14 13.45
N LYS A 22 -14.43 -5.47 13.54
CA LYS A 22 -14.54 -6.19 14.81
C LYS A 22 -13.46 -5.75 15.80
N ASP A 23 -12.21 -5.66 15.38
CA ASP A 23 -11.11 -5.23 16.25
C ASP A 23 -11.27 -3.75 16.66
N LEU A 24 -11.72 -2.90 15.72
CA LEU A 24 -12.02 -1.50 16.01
C LEU A 24 -13.15 -1.36 17.03
N LEU A 25 -14.24 -2.12 16.90
CA LEU A 25 -15.38 -2.11 17.84
C LEU A 25 -15.00 -2.67 19.22
N ALA A 26 -14.18 -3.72 19.27
CA ALA A 26 -13.76 -4.34 20.52
C ALA A 26 -12.74 -3.51 21.30
N LYS A 27 -11.95 -2.66 20.62
CA LYS A 27 -10.87 -1.87 21.22
C LYS A 27 -11.06 -0.35 21.07
N LYS A 28 -12.31 0.12 20.93
CA LYS A 28 -12.62 1.56 20.81
C LYS A 28 -12.04 2.42 21.94
N ASP A 29 -11.90 1.85 23.13
CA ASP A 29 -11.35 2.55 24.30
C ASP A 29 -9.81 2.61 24.32
N ASN A 30 -9.13 1.89 23.43
CA ASN A 30 -7.67 1.80 23.30
C ASN A 30 -7.12 2.57 22.08
N LEU A 31 -7.87 3.53 21.55
CA LEU A 31 -7.39 4.38 20.45
C LEU A 31 -6.29 5.34 20.96
N GLU A 32 -5.29 5.61 20.12
CA GLU A 32 -4.26 6.60 20.43
C GLU A 32 -4.91 7.98 20.59
N LYS A 33 -4.80 8.54 21.80
CA LYS A 33 -5.45 9.82 22.17
C LYS A 33 -4.80 11.03 21.53
N ASP A 34 -3.56 10.89 21.10
CA ASP A 34 -2.76 11.97 20.50
C ASP A 34 -2.93 12.06 18.97
N THR A 35 -3.64 11.10 18.35
CA THR A 35 -3.89 11.09 16.91
C THR A 35 -5.10 11.94 16.55
N ASN A 36 -4.90 12.94 15.71
CA ASN A 36 -5.97 13.73 15.15
C ASN A 36 -6.52 13.04 13.88
N PHE A 37 -7.74 12.52 14.00
CA PHE A 37 -8.42 11.82 12.91
C PHE A 37 -8.51 12.65 11.61
N ALA A 38 -8.74 13.96 11.71
CA ALA A 38 -8.86 14.83 10.54
C ALA A 38 -7.53 14.97 9.80
N ILE A 39 -6.42 15.08 10.54
CA ILE A 39 -5.07 15.16 9.96
C ILE A 39 -4.69 13.82 9.34
N ALA A 40 -4.91 12.71 10.05
CA ALA A 40 -4.63 11.37 9.54
C ALA A 40 -5.46 11.03 8.28
N ALA A 41 -6.74 11.41 8.26
CA ALA A 41 -7.60 11.22 7.10
C ALA A 41 -7.16 12.10 5.91
N GLY A 42 -6.78 13.36 6.16
CA GLY A 42 -6.24 14.25 5.14
C GLY A 42 -4.94 13.73 4.53
N ILE A 43 -4.02 13.24 5.37
CA ILE A 43 -2.78 12.59 4.91
C ILE A 43 -3.13 11.37 4.05
N GLY A 44 -3.94 10.44 4.57
CA GLY A 44 -4.30 9.22 3.86
C GLY A 44 -5.00 9.48 2.51
N PHE A 45 -5.87 10.49 2.45
CA PHE A 45 -6.51 10.90 1.20
C PHE A 45 -5.49 11.41 0.18
N VAL A 46 -4.63 12.34 0.58
CA VAL A 46 -3.62 12.93 -0.31
C VAL A 46 -2.64 11.86 -0.79
N THR A 47 -2.16 10.99 0.11
CA THR A 47 -1.16 9.98 -0.23
C THR A 47 -1.70 8.89 -1.15
N ASN A 48 -2.92 8.41 -0.91
CA ASN A 48 -3.55 7.41 -1.80
C ASN A 48 -3.99 8.03 -3.12
N PHE A 49 -4.42 9.30 -3.14
CA PHE A 49 -4.65 10.01 -4.39
C PHE A 49 -3.39 10.09 -5.25
N PHE A 50 -2.25 10.46 -4.67
CA PHE A 50 -0.97 10.45 -5.39
C PHE A 50 -0.49 9.03 -5.74
N ASP A 51 -0.93 8.00 -5.01
CA ASP A 51 -0.67 6.59 -5.36
C ASP A 51 -1.32 6.22 -6.70
N THR A 52 -2.55 6.68 -6.95
CA THR A 52 -3.20 6.51 -8.26
C THR A 52 -2.45 7.17 -9.42
N LEU A 53 -1.60 8.16 -9.14
CA LEU A 53 -0.72 8.81 -10.12
C LEU A 53 0.65 8.11 -10.26
N GLY A 54 0.88 7.03 -9.51
CA GLY A 54 2.09 6.22 -9.54
C GLY A 54 3.20 6.66 -8.58
N ILE A 55 2.93 7.57 -7.64
CA ILE A 55 3.96 8.06 -6.68
C ILE A 55 4.23 7.04 -5.56
N GLY A 56 3.24 6.21 -5.21
CA GLY A 56 3.29 5.31 -4.05
C GLY A 56 2.71 5.94 -2.78
N SER A 57 1.89 5.21 -2.04
CA SER A 57 1.27 5.68 -0.78
C SER A 57 2.17 5.52 0.46
N PHE A 58 2.99 4.47 0.53
CA PHE A 58 3.72 4.09 1.76
C PHE A 58 4.77 5.11 2.21
N ALA A 59 5.54 5.66 1.26
CA ALA A 59 6.59 6.63 1.55
C ALA A 59 6.08 7.99 2.04
N PRO A 60 5.18 8.67 1.29
CA PRO A 60 4.66 9.95 1.73
C PRO A 60 3.79 9.81 2.98
N MET A 61 3.07 8.69 3.14
CA MET A 61 2.27 8.45 4.35
C MET A 61 3.16 8.27 5.59
N THR A 62 4.28 7.55 5.47
CA THR A 62 5.29 7.48 6.55
C THR A 62 5.83 8.86 6.92
N ALA A 63 6.23 9.65 5.92
CA ALA A 63 6.83 10.96 6.13
C ALA A 63 5.85 11.95 6.80
N LEU A 64 4.61 11.99 6.34
CA LEU A 64 3.58 12.89 6.86
C LEU A 64 3.11 12.46 8.25
N LEU A 65 2.83 11.17 8.47
CA LEU A 65 2.39 10.69 9.78
C LEU A 65 3.44 10.93 10.87
N ARG A 66 4.72 10.77 10.54
CA ARG A 66 5.83 11.11 11.43
C ARG A 66 6.01 12.62 11.60
N GLY A 67 5.92 13.38 10.52
CA GLY A 67 6.04 14.85 10.53
C GLY A 67 4.98 15.53 11.39
N PHE A 68 3.75 15.01 11.36
CA PHE A 68 2.63 15.47 12.20
C PHE A 68 2.55 14.74 13.56
N LYS A 69 3.53 13.89 13.90
CA LYS A 69 3.60 13.11 15.15
C LYS A 69 2.31 12.35 15.47
N GLN A 70 1.67 11.78 14.45
CA GLN A 70 0.35 11.17 14.55
C GLN A 70 0.37 9.73 15.09
N ILE A 71 1.51 9.04 15.00
CA ILE A 71 1.67 7.63 15.38
C ILE A 71 3.09 7.36 15.86
N HIS A 72 3.24 6.38 16.76
CA HIS A 72 4.54 5.91 17.23
C HIS A 72 5.33 5.19 16.12
N ASP A 73 6.64 5.47 16.03
CA ASP A 73 7.54 4.92 14.98
C ASP A 73 7.47 3.38 14.86
N ARG A 74 7.21 2.68 15.97
CA ARG A 74 7.11 1.22 16.04
C ARG A 74 5.92 0.60 15.34
N VAL A 75 4.79 1.28 15.34
CA VAL A 75 3.56 0.76 14.74
C VAL A 75 3.40 1.18 13.28
N ILE A 76 4.21 2.13 12.79
CA ILE A 76 4.12 2.67 11.43
C ILE A 76 3.99 1.57 10.37
N PRO A 77 4.88 0.55 10.29
CA PRO A 77 4.81 -0.44 9.20
C PRO A 77 3.49 -1.24 9.21
N GLY A 78 2.98 -1.57 10.40
CA GLY A 78 1.71 -2.27 10.57
C GLY A 78 0.52 -1.36 10.24
N THR A 79 0.55 -0.13 10.74
CA THR A 79 -0.49 0.88 10.49
C THR A 79 -0.64 1.15 9.01
N LEU A 80 0.46 1.34 8.27
CA LEU A 80 0.43 1.58 6.82
C LEU A 80 -0.23 0.43 6.07
N ASN A 81 0.13 -0.81 6.41
CA ASN A 81 -0.43 -1.99 5.74
C ASN A 81 -1.95 -2.06 5.95
N VAL A 82 -2.40 -1.85 7.19
CA VAL A 82 -3.83 -1.87 7.52
C VAL A 82 -4.57 -0.68 6.88
N SER A 83 -4.02 0.53 6.97
CA SER A 83 -4.68 1.75 6.49
C SER A 83 -4.78 1.81 4.97
N CYS A 84 -3.78 1.29 4.24
CA CYS A 84 -3.75 1.31 2.78
C CYS A 84 -4.50 0.13 2.14
N THR A 85 -4.81 -0.94 2.89
CA THR A 85 -5.43 -2.15 2.30
C THR A 85 -6.74 -1.87 1.58
N ILE A 86 -7.67 -1.14 2.22
CA ILE A 86 -8.97 -0.82 1.63
C ILE A 86 -8.85 0.20 0.48
N PRO A 87 -8.12 1.32 0.64
CA PRO A 87 -7.85 2.26 -0.46
C PRO A 87 -7.24 1.57 -1.69
N VAL A 88 -6.16 0.81 -1.52
CA VAL A 88 -5.48 0.13 -2.64
C VAL A 88 -6.36 -0.94 -3.28
N ALA A 89 -7.19 -1.64 -2.50
CA ALA A 89 -8.18 -2.55 -3.06
C ALA A 89 -9.19 -1.81 -3.94
N ALA A 90 -9.70 -0.66 -3.48
CA ALA A 90 -10.62 0.18 -4.27
C ALA A 90 -9.95 0.70 -5.55
N GLU A 91 -8.69 1.14 -5.48
CA GLU A 91 -7.90 1.53 -6.63
C GLU A 91 -7.74 0.39 -7.64
N ALA A 92 -7.44 -0.82 -7.16
CA ALA A 92 -7.34 -2.00 -8.01
C ALA A 92 -8.67 -2.32 -8.71
N PHE A 93 -9.81 -2.19 -8.02
CA PHE A 93 -11.14 -2.33 -8.65
C PHE A 93 -11.35 -1.30 -9.76
N ILE A 94 -11.03 -0.03 -9.51
CA ILE A 94 -11.19 1.05 -10.48
C ILE A 94 -10.27 0.83 -11.68
N PHE A 95 -8.98 0.57 -11.46
CA PHE A 95 -8.01 0.44 -12.53
C PHE A 95 -8.23 -0.82 -13.38
N ILE A 96 -8.57 -1.96 -12.78
CA ILE A 96 -8.86 -3.17 -13.56
C ILE A 96 -10.17 -3.01 -14.36
N ALA A 97 -11.13 -2.22 -13.87
CA ALA A 97 -12.38 -1.95 -14.58
C ALA A 97 -12.22 -0.93 -15.72
N VAL A 98 -11.36 0.07 -15.55
CA VAL A 98 -11.18 1.18 -16.50
C VAL A 98 -10.09 0.91 -17.52
N ILE A 99 -9.01 0.22 -17.13
CA ILE A 99 -7.83 -0.02 -17.98
C ILE A 99 -7.88 -1.44 -18.53
N GLU A 100 -7.82 -1.57 -19.85
CA GLU A 100 -7.79 -2.87 -20.51
C GLU A 100 -6.41 -3.52 -20.36
N VAL A 101 -6.32 -4.55 -19.51
CA VAL A 101 -5.09 -5.29 -19.24
C VAL A 101 -5.14 -6.71 -19.79
N LYS A 102 -4.01 -7.16 -20.35
CA LYS A 102 -3.83 -8.56 -20.78
C LYS A 102 -3.93 -9.49 -19.59
N ILE A 103 -4.83 -10.46 -19.65
CA ILE A 103 -5.14 -11.39 -18.55
C ILE A 103 -3.92 -12.15 -18.07
N ILE A 104 -3.07 -12.62 -18.99
CA ILE A 104 -1.85 -13.37 -18.65
C ILE A 104 -0.91 -12.50 -17.80
N THR A 105 -0.71 -11.23 -18.21
CA THR A 105 0.11 -10.27 -17.48
C THR A 105 -0.45 -10.00 -16.09
N LEU A 106 -1.77 -9.80 -15.99
CA LEU A 106 -2.44 -9.56 -14.71
C LEU A 106 -2.28 -10.75 -13.75
N ILE A 107 -2.53 -11.98 -14.22
CA ILE A 107 -2.37 -13.20 -13.40
C ILE A 107 -0.91 -13.38 -12.99
N SER A 108 0.04 -13.22 -13.90
CA SER A 108 1.47 -13.35 -13.58
C SER A 108 1.92 -12.31 -12.55
N MET A 109 1.41 -11.08 -12.64
CA MET A 109 1.73 -10.00 -11.71
C MET A 109 1.16 -10.30 -10.32
N VAL A 110 -0.11 -10.73 -10.25
CA VAL A 110 -0.75 -11.11 -8.98
C VAL A 110 -0.05 -12.30 -8.33
N ALA A 111 0.32 -13.32 -9.11
CA ALA A 111 1.04 -14.48 -8.59
C ALA A 111 2.43 -14.11 -8.07
N ALA A 112 3.20 -13.33 -8.83
CA ALA A 112 4.52 -12.86 -8.43
C ALA A 112 4.43 -11.98 -7.17
N ALA A 113 3.46 -11.07 -7.11
CA ALA A 113 3.22 -10.23 -5.93
C ALA A 113 2.82 -11.07 -4.70
N GLY A 114 1.95 -12.07 -4.86
CA GLY A 114 1.54 -12.97 -3.79
C GLY A 114 2.71 -13.78 -3.22
N ILE A 115 3.53 -14.39 -4.08
CA ILE A 115 4.73 -15.12 -3.67
C ILE A 115 5.71 -14.18 -2.97
N GLY A 116 5.96 -13.01 -3.56
CA GLY A 116 6.82 -11.98 -2.98
C GLY A 116 6.33 -11.51 -1.61
N ALA A 117 5.02 -11.36 -1.42
CA ALA A 117 4.42 -10.96 -0.15
C ALA A 117 4.55 -12.04 0.92
N VAL A 118 4.31 -13.32 0.60
CA VAL A 118 4.44 -14.43 1.56
C VAL A 118 5.89 -14.57 2.04
N ILE A 119 6.85 -14.54 1.12
CA ILE A 119 8.28 -14.64 1.46
C ILE A 119 8.74 -13.38 2.17
N GLY A 120 8.40 -12.21 1.63
CA GLY A 120 8.80 -10.91 2.13
C GLY A 120 8.25 -10.63 3.53
N ALA A 121 6.99 -10.96 3.81
CA ALA A 121 6.38 -10.73 5.12
C ALA A 121 7.12 -11.50 6.23
N GLY A 122 7.53 -12.74 5.98
CA GLY A 122 8.28 -13.55 6.94
C GLY A 122 9.67 -12.99 7.26
N ILE A 123 10.31 -12.34 6.27
CA ILE A 123 11.61 -11.66 6.44
C ILE A 123 11.40 -10.34 7.18
N VAL A 124 10.50 -9.48 6.70
CA VAL A 124 10.24 -8.14 7.24
C VAL A 124 9.75 -8.20 8.69
N ALA A 125 8.96 -9.21 9.07
CA ALA A 125 8.49 -9.37 10.45
C ALA A 125 9.61 -9.58 11.48
N LYS A 126 10.84 -9.95 11.05
CA LYS A 126 11.99 -10.18 11.92
C LYS A 126 12.99 -9.01 11.93
N LEU A 127 12.80 -8.02 11.06
CA LEU A 127 13.72 -6.90 10.91
C LEU A 127 13.40 -5.75 11.87
N SER A 128 14.43 -5.01 12.25
CA SER A 128 14.25 -3.78 13.04
C SER A 128 13.60 -2.68 12.19
N GLU A 129 12.85 -1.77 12.82
CA GLU A 129 12.19 -0.64 12.15
C GLU A 129 13.16 0.19 11.30
N LYS A 130 14.37 0.43 11.81
CA LYS A 130 15.42 1.17 11.08
C LYS A 130 15.85 0.45 9.80
N THR A 131 15.99 -0.87 9.86
CA THR A 131 16.33 -1.68 8.69
C THR A 131 15.20 -1.64 7.66
N ILE A 132 13.95 -1.74 8.11
CA ILE A 132 12.77 -1.63 7.23
C ILE A 132 12.74 -0.27 6.55
N GLN A 133 12.90 0.83 7.29
CA GLN A 133 12.91 2.19 6.74
C GLN A 133 14.04 2.40 5.73
N LEU A 134 15.27 1.95 6.03
CA LEU A 134 16.40 2.06 5.12
C LEU A 134 16.16 1.27 3.83
N THR A 135 15.63 0.05 3.96
CA THR A 135 15.35 -0.83 2.83
C THR A 135 14.24 -0.24 1.96
N MET A 136 13.16 0.27 2.58
CA MET A 136 12.08 0.96 1.88
C MET A 136 12.60 2.20 1.15
N GLY A 137 13.43 3.01 1.81
CA GLY A 137 14.04 4.20 1.21
C GLY A 137 14.89 3.88 -0.02
N ILE A 138 15.74 2.85 0.06
CA ILE A 138 16.55 2.39 -1.09
C ILE A 138 15.65 1.87 -2.23
N ALA A 139 14.61 1.10 -1.91
CA ALA A 139 13.66 0.60 -2.90
C ALA A 139 12.92 1.75 -3.61
N LEU A 140 12.51 2.77 -2.87
CA LEU A 140 11.83 3.96 -3.41
C LEU A 140 12.76 4.81 -4.27
N LEU A 141 14.01 5.03 -3.85
CA LEU A 141 15.01 5.73 -4.66
C LEU A 141 15.28 4.99 -5.97
N THR A 142 15.38 3.66 -5.91
CA THR A 142 15.55 2.82 -7.10
C THR A 142 14.34 2.95 -8.02
N THR A 143 13.13 2.90 -7.47
CA THR A 143 11.88 3.05 -8.23
C THR A 143 11.78 4.42 -8.88
N ALA A 144 12.08 5.49 -8.14
CA ALA A 144 12.11 6.85 -8.66
C ALA A 144 13.12 7.00 -9.81
N PHE A 145 14.31 6.40 -9.68
CA PHE A 145 15.30 6.39 -10.75
C PHE A 145 14.82 5.64 -11.99
N LEU A 146 14.17 4.48 -11.82
CA LEU A 146 13.59 3.72 -12.93
C LEU A 146 12.51 4.55 -13.63
N MET A 147 11.54 5.09 -12.89
CA MET A 147 10.48 5.93 -13.44
C MET A 147 11.04 7.15 -14.20
N PHE A 148 12.04 7.81 -13.64
CA PHE A 148 12.71 8.95 -14.27
C PHE A 148 13.44 8.55 -15.56
N SER A 149 14.14 7.41 -15.54
CA SER A 149 14.80 6.84 -16.72
C SER A 149 13.80 6.45 -17.81
N GLY A 150 12.60 5.98 -17.43
CA GLY A 150 11.50 5.74 -18.35
C GLY A 150 11.00 7.03 -19.03
N LYS A 151 10.86 8.12 -18.27
CA LYS A 151 10.47 9.44 -18.83
C LYS A 151 11.52 10.06 -19.75
N LEU A 152 12.80 9.79 -19.51
CA LEU A 152 13.92 10.21 -20.37
C LEU A 152 14.11 9.33 -21.61
N GLY A 153 13.34 8.25 -21.75
CA GLY A 153 13.47 7.31 -22.87
C GLY A 153 14.70 6.40 -22.80
N TRP A 154 15.41 6.37 -21.67
CA TRP A 154 16.58 5.50 -21.48
C TRP A 154 16.18 4.02 -21.34
N ILE A 155 14.97 3.76 -20.86
CA ILE A 155 14.39 2.42 -20.74
C ILE A 155 13.03 2.42 -21.44
N ALA A 156 12.96 1.82 -22.63
CA ALA A 156 11.75 1.76 -23.45
C ALA A 156 10.64 0.82 -22.91
N GLY A 157 10.84 0.20 -21.74
CA GLY A 157 10.01 -0.91 -21.24
C GLY A 157 9.26 -0.67 -19.93
N LEU A 158 9.22 0.56 -19.40
CA LEU A 158 8.55 0.86 -18.12
C LEU A 158 7.06 1.24 -18.25
N GLY A 159 6.43 0.88 -19.37
CA GLY A 159 5.00 1.03 -19.60
C GLY A 159 4.64 2.24 -20.49
N THR A 160 4.04 1.94 -21.64
CA THR A 160 3.07 2.77 -22.35
C THR A 160 1.68 2.23 -22.08
#